data_AF-A0AAR2IMI6-F1
#
_entry.id   AF-A0AAR2IMI6-F1
#
_cell.length_a   1.000
_cell.length_b   1.000
_cell.length_c   1.000
_cell.angle_alpha   90.00
_cell.angle_beta   90.00
_cell.angle_gamma   90.00
#
_symmetry.space_group_name_H-M   'P 1'
#
loop_
_entity.id
_entity.type
_entity.pdbx_description
1 polymer ?
#
loop_
_entity_poly.entity_id
_entity_poly.type
_entity_poly.pdbx_seq_one_letter_code
_entity_poly.pdbx_strand_id
1 'polypeptide(L)'
;MSVEIPAGLTDLLKGYTVEVLKQRPSDLLEFAVQYFTRLKEQRKGNRRNAEISCRNTSRSPVQRGVAFDKDTTPTESSEEEEDKEDEEDEEEDDFPDDFTFKRRSKVPSAAYNPDDDEDDDSEPKIVHPKTDQQRSRLQEACKDILLFKTLEKEQFAEVLDAMFEVLVKPQEHIIDQGDDGDNFYVIERGVYDIVVKMKDGVSRCVGKYDNKGSFGELALMYNTPRAATIIATQSGALFTRPSTFHRLIVKNNAKKRKMYEAFIECVPLLKSLELSERMKIVDVLGARAYKDGEQIIKQGDEADCFYIVESGAVKILIKSKVNETDINLTVEVARCSRGQYFGELALVTNKPRAASVYAVGETKCLVIDVQAFERLLGPCKEILKRNIASYKEQLVALFGSSDDLKH
;
A
#
# COMPACT_ATOMS: atom_id res chain seq x y z
N MET A 1 36.33 42.26 28.80
CA MET A 1 35.06 41.82 29.40
C MET A 1 35.14 40.32 29.57
N SER A 2 35.22 39.82 30.81
CA SER A 2 35.14 38.39 31.12
C SER A 2 33.67 37.98 31.08
N VAL A 3 33.29 37.16 30.10
CA VAL A 3 31.93 36.62 30.01
C VAL A 3 31.84 35.43 30.96
N GLU A 4 31.09 35.59 32.05
CA GLU A 4 30.75 34.48 32.95
C GLU A 4 29.59 33.68 32.36
N ILE A 5 29.79 32.38 32.15
CA ILE A 5 28.74 31.50 31.61
C ILE A 5 27.77 31.15 32.74
N PRO A 6 26.46 31.41 32.59
CA PRO A 6 25.47 31.05 33.60
C PRO A 6 25.44 29.54 33.86
N ALA A 7 25.37 29.17 35.14
CA ALA A 7 25.26 27.78 35.55
C ALA A 7 24.03 27.11 34.92
N GLY A 8 24.22 25.94 34.30
CA GLY A 8 23.14 25.15 33.67
C GLY A 8 22.81 25.53 32.22
N LEU A 9 23.41 26.59 31.65
CA LEU A 9 23.23 26.93 30.23
C LEU A 9 23.78 25.83 29.31
N THR A 10 24.95 25.28 29.66
CA THR A 10 25.59 24.22 28.88
C THR A 10 24.74 22.95 28.81
N ASP A 11 24.12 22.55 29.92
CA ASP A 11 23.29 21.33 29.96
C ASP A 11 21.95 21.52 29.25
N LEU A 12 21.37 22.72 29.34
CA LEU A 12 20.14 23.08 28.63
C LEU A 12 20.34 23.04 27.10
N LEU A 13 21.43 23.62 26.60
CA LEU A 13 21.74 23.60 25.17
C LEU A 13 22.12 22.20 24.70
N LYS A 14 22.91 21.44 25.48
CA LYS A 14 23.22 20.03 25.17
C LYS A 14 21.95 19.19 25.03
N GLY A 15 20.98 19.36 25.93
CA GLY A 15 19.70 18.64 25.88
C GLY A 15 18.93 18.90 24.59
N TYR A 16 18.85 20.17 24.17
CA TYR A 16 18.23 20.55 22.90
C TYR A 16 18.98 19.94 21.70
N THR A 17 20.32 20.05 21.67
CA THR A 17 21.14 19.50 20.58
C THR A 17 20.97 17.99 20.44
N VAL A 18 20.88 17.24 21.55
CA VAL A 18 20.63 15.80 21.50
C VAL A 18 19.28 15.46 20.86
N GLU A 19 18.23 16.20 21.17
CA GLU A 19 16.91 15.96 20.58
C GLU A 19 16.83 16.38 19.11
N VAL A 20 17.52 17.45 18.71
CA VAL A 20 17.70 17.81 17.29
C VAL A 20 18.38 16.67 16.53
N LEU A 21 19.46 16.09 17.07
CA LEU A 21 20.19 15.00 16.42
C LEU A 21 19.36 13.72 16.28
N LYS A 22 18.48 13.44 17.26
CA LYS A 22 17.59 12.27 17.21
C LYS A 22 16.43 12.44 16.23
N GLN A 23 15.75 13.59 16.29
CA GLN A 23 14.50 13.81 15.57
C GLN A 23 14.71 14.39 14.16
N ARG A 24 15.89 14.96 13.89
CA ARG A 24 16.27 15.58 12.61
C ARG A 24 15.14 16.47 12.04
N PRO A 25 14.67 17.46 12.80
CA PRO A 25 13.60 18.35 12.33
C PRO A 25 14.08 19.16 11.13
N SER A 26 13.17 19.43 10.19
CA SER A 26 13.45 20.26 9.00
C SER A 26 13.61 21.74 9.34
N ASP A 27 12.98 22.20 10.43
CA ASP A 27 13.09 23.55 10.95
C ASP A 27 13.58 23.52 12.40
N LEU A 28 14.77 24.07 12.63
CA LEU A 28 15.41 24.09 13.95
C LEU A 28 14.76 25.11 14.89
N LEU A 29 14.22 26.20 14.35
CA LEU A 29 13.72 27.33 15.12
C LEU A 29 12.35 26.98 15.71
N GLU A 30 11.46 26.41 14.89
CA GLU A 30 10.17 25.87 15.34
C GLU A 30 10.38 24.74 16.38
N PHE A 31 11.33 23.85 16.11
CA PHE A 31 11.67 22.79 17.05
C PHE A 31 12.21 23.33 18.38
N ALA A 32 12.97 24.43 18.37
CA ALA A 32 13.43 25.08 19.59
C ALA A 32 12.27 25.63 20.42
N VAL A 33 11.32 26.32 19.79
CA VAL A 33 10.12 26.85 20.46
C VAL A 33 9.34 25.73 21.13
N GLN A 34 9.06 24.64 20.40
CA GLN A 34 8.34 23.48 20.94
C GLN A 34 9.11 22.79 22.07
N TYR A 35 10.42 22.56 21.87
CA TYR A 35 11.28 21.90 22.85
C TYR A 35 11.35 22.67 24.16
N PHE A 36 11.63 23.97 24.12
CA PHE A 36 11.75 24.79 25.32
C PHE A 36 10.40 25.04 25.99
N THR A 37 9.30 25.12 25.22
CA THR A 37 7.94 25.21 25.77
C THR A 37 7.58 23.95 26.56
N ARG A 38 7.81 22.77 25.97
CA ARG A 38 7.60 21.48 26.65
C ARG A 38 8.49 21.33 27.89
N LEU A 39 9.75 21.75 27.80
CA LEU A 39 10.69 21.72 28.93
C LEU A 39 10.25 22.66 30.07
N LYS A 40 9.69 23.83 29.74
CA LYS A 40 9.13 24.79 30.70
C LYS A 40 7.89 24.23 31.40
N GLU A 41 7.01 23.54 30.68
CA GLU A 41 5.82 22.89 31.23
C GLU A 41 6.17 21.74 32.18
N GLN A 42 7.12 20.88 31.80
CA GLN A 42 7.61 19.79 32.67
C GLN A 42 8.19 20.32 33.98
N ARG A 43 8.94 21.44 33.91
CA ARG A 43 9.47 22.12 35.11
C ARG A 43 8.37 22.71 35.99
N LYS A 44 7.31 23.28 35.38
CA LYS A 44 6.12 23.76 36.11
C LYS A 44 5.34 22.61 36.77
N GLY A 45 5.17 21.48 36.07
CA GLY A 45 4.52 20.28 36.58
C GLY A 45 5.28 19.66 37.77
N ASN A 46 6.61 19.56 37.68
CA ASN A 46 7.43 19.06 38.78
C ASN A 46 7.42 19.98 40.00
N ARG A 47 7.35 21.31 39.82
CA ARG A 47 7.19 22.27 40.93
C ARG A 47 5.83 22.12 41.63
N ARG A 48 4.74 21.98 40.88
CA ARG A 48 3.39 21.75 41.46
C ARG A 48 3.32 20.44 42.23
N ASN A 49 3.93 19.36 41.73
CA ASN A 49 3.97 18.07 42.44
C ASN A 49 4.80 18.13 43.73
N ALA A 50 5.88 18.92 43.77
CA ALA A 50 6.64 19.16 44.99
C ALA A 50 5.82 19.93 46.05
N GLU A 51 5.04 20.94 45.66
CA GLU A 51 4.18 21.71 46.58
C GLU A 51 2.99 20.90 47.12
N ILE A 52 2.43 19.98 46.33
CA ILE A 52 1.32 19.09 46.76
C ILE A 52 1.82 18.06 47.79
N SER A 53 3.05 17.55 47.64
CA SER A 53 3.67 16.63 48.61
C SER A 53 3.81 17.26 49.99
N CYS A 54 4.12 18.56 50.07
CA CYS A 54 4.24 19.29 51.33
C CYS A 54 2.89 19.48 52.06
N ARG A 55 1.79 19.67 51.32
CA ARG A 55 0.46 19.90 51.89
C ARG A 55 -0.23 18.65 52.46
N ASN A 56 0.17 17.46 52.02
CA ASN A 56 -0.44 16.20 52.47
C ASN A 56 0.08 15.67 53.82
N THR A 57 1.04 16.36 54.46
CA THR A 57 1.53 16.00 55.81
C THR A 57 0.78 16.70 56.95
N SER A 58 -0.18 17.57 56.64
CA SER A 58 -0.90 18.37 57.64
C SER A 58 -2.39 18.47 57.33
N ARG A 59 -3.14 17.37 57.49
CA ARG A 59 -4.58 17.38 57.84
C ARG A 59 -5.12 15.95 58.05
N SER A 60 -5.50 15.67 59.29
CA SER A 60 -6.25 14.48 59.72
C SER A 60 -7.67 14.48 59.11
N PRO A 61 -8.29 13.31 58.85
CA PRO A 61 -9.56 13.24 58.13
C PRO A 61 -10.75 13.28 59.09
N VAL A 62 -11.74 14.15 58.82
CA VAL A 62 -13.11 14.02 59.33
C VAL A 62 -14.03 13.73 58.14
N GLN A 63 -14.84 12.68 58.29
CA GLN A 63 -15.76 12.11 57.32
C GLN A 63 -17.13 12.83 57.24
N ARG A 64 -17.84 12.54 56.13
CA ARG A 64 -19.29 12.73 55.84
C ARG A 64 -19.72 14.18 55.55
N GLY A 65 -20.66 14.44 54.64
CA GLY A 65 -21.59 13.58 53.93
C GLY A 65 -22.41 14.38 52.89
N VAL A 66 -23.20 13.63 52.14
CA VAL A 66 -24.01 13.98 50.97
C VAL A 66 -25.26 14.79 51.32
N ALA A 67 -25.71 15.71 50.45
CA ALA A 67 -27.14 16.04 50.30
C ALA A 67 -27.47 16.59 48.90
N PHE A 68 -28.67 16.23 48.43
CA PHE A 68 -29.26 16.34 47.09
C PHE A 68 -30.35 17.45 47.06
N ASP A 69 -30.97 17.63 45.87
CA ASP A 69 -32.25 18.31 45.55
C ASP A 69 -32.20 19.86 45.41
N LYS A 70 -32.95 20.55 44.53
CA LYS A 70 -33.81 20.23 43.36
C LYS A 70 -34.24 21.56 42.68
N ASP A 71 -34.54 21.47 41.39
CA ASP A 71 -35.59 22.16 40.63
C ASP A 71 -35.56 23.67 40.24
N THR A 72 -36.01 23.84 38.97
CA THR A 72 -36.84 24.91 38.36
C THR A 72 -36.24 26.21 37.80
N THR A 73 -36.02 26.19 36.47
CA THR A 73 -36.56 27.04 35.38
C THR A 73 -36.42 28.58 35.34
N PRO A 74 -36.42 29.18 34.12
CA PRO A 74 -35.72 30.43 33.79
C PRO A 74 -36.65 31.63 33.59
N THR A 75 -36.11 32.85 33.61
CA THR A 75 -36.74 34.01 32.95
C THR A 75 -35.70 35.07 32.57
N GLU A 76 -35.83 35.56 31.34
CA GLU A 76 -35.09 36.65 30.71
C GLU A 76 -35.38 38.01 31.39
N SER A 77 -34.41 38.92 31.40
CA SER A 77 -34.49 40.22 30.71
C SER A 77 -33.26 41.09 31.01
N SER A 78 -32.86 41.76 29.95
CA SER A 78 -31.81 42.77 29.77
C SER A 78 -31.88 43.96 30.73
N GLU A 79 -30.74 44.56 31.03
CA GLU A 79 -30.50 46.00 30.79
C GLU A 79 -29.00 46.32 30.89
N GLU A 80 -28.58 47.21 29.99
CA GLU A 80 -27.23 47.63 29.63
C GLU A 80 -26.68 48.63 30.67
N GLU A 81 -25.37 48.62 30.95
CA GLU A 81 -24.61 49.86 31.13
C GLU A 81 -23.22 49.72 30.51
N GLU A 82 -22.89 50.70 29.67
CA GLU A 82 -21.63 50.89 28.95
C GLU A 82 -20.56 51.45 29.90
N ASP A 83 -19.37 50.85 29.94
CA ASP A 83 -18.14 51.54 30.31
C ASP A 83 -17.11 51.32 29.21
N LYS A 84 -16.71 52.43 28.57
CA LYS A 84 -15.63 52.51 27.57
C LYS A 84 -14.31 52.65 28.31
N GLU A 85 -13.40 51.70 28.13
CA GLU A 85 -11.99 51.88 28.44
C GLU A 85 -11.17 51.72 27.14
N ASP A 86 -10.24 52.67 26.97
CA ASP A 86 -9.45 52.96 25.78
C ASP A 86 -8.57 51.78 25.34
N GLU A 87 -8.70 51.33 24.08
CA GLU A 87 -7.73 50.44 23.44
C GLU A 87 -6.65 51.28 22.76
N GLU A 88 -5.44 51.28 23.34
CA GLU A 88 -4.23 51.75 22.68
C GLU A 88 -3.92 50.81 21.51
N ASP A 89 -3.75 51.38 20.31
CA ASP A 89 -3.34 50.67 19.10
C ASP A 89 -1.95 50.02 19.28
N GLU A 90 -1.89 48.75 19.71
CA GLU A 90 -0.72 47.90 19.53
C GLU A 90 -0.73 47.38 18.08
N GLU A 91 0.29 47.73 17.29
CA GLU A 91 0.49 47.18 15.95
C GLU A 91 0.50 45.64 16.01
N GLU A 92 -0.53 45.00 15.44
CA GLU A 92 -0.57 43.54 15.26
C GLU A 92 0.60 43.11 14.36
N ASP A 93 1.63 42.52 14.97
CA ASP A 93 2.64 41.76 14.25
C ASP A 93 1.95 40.62 13.47
N ASP A 94 1.92 40.75 12.14
CA ASP A 94 1.32 39.83 11.17
C ASP A 94 2.11 38.49 11.13
N PHE A 95 1.87 37.64 12.14
CA PHE A 95 2.42 36.28 12.18
C PHE A 95 1.59 35.34 11.26
N PRO A 96 2.22 34.58 10.34
CA PRO A 96 1.50 33.66 9.48
C PRO A 96 0.79 32.57 10.29
N ASP A 97 -0.53 32.51 10.16
CA ASP A 97 -1.49 31.59 10.78
C ASP A 97 -1.31 30.09 10.42
N ASP A 98 -0.14 29.68 9.94
CA ASP A 98 0.03 28.44 9.17
C ASP A 98 0.34 27.18 10.01
N PHE A 99 0.22 27.26 11.34
CA PHE A 99 0.43 26.12 12.24
C PHE A 99 -0.81 25.71 13.06
N THR A 100 -2.01 26.03 12.58
CA THR A 100 -3.23 25.40 13.10
C THR A 100 -3.26 23.92 12.70
N PHE A 101 -3.53 23.03 13.66
CA PHE A 101 -3.71 21.59 13.46
C PHE A 101 -4.79 21.33 12.40
N LYS A 102 -4.40 21.24 11.13
CA LYS A 102 -5.32 20.92 10.02
C LYS A 102 -5.92 19.55 10.29
N ARG A 103 -7.22 19.53 10.60
CA ARG A 103 -7.97 18.30 10.85
C ARG A 103 -7.95 17.47 9.57
N ARG A 104 -7.39 16.26 9.64
CA ARG A 104 -7.42 15.33 8.50
C ARG A 104 -8.86 14.95 8.21
N SER A 105 -9.33 15.24 6.99
CA SER A 105 -10.65 14.82 6.50
C SER A 105 -10.59 13.37 6.01
N LYS A 106 -11.72 12.66 6.11
CA LYS A 106 -11.90 11.34 5.48
C LYS A 106 -12.25 11.56 4.01
N VAL A 107 -11.73 10.71 3.13
CA VAL A 107 -12.01 10.79 1.69
C VAL A 107 -12.64 9.46 1.23
N PRO A 108 -13.94 9.44 0.86
CA PRO A 108 -14.58 8.25 0.33
C PRO A 108 -14.32 8.10 -1.17
N SER A 109 -14.34 6.86 -1.66
CA SER A 109 -14.44 6.55 -3.10
C SER A 109 -15.81 5.93 -3.39
N ALA A 110 -16.18 5.85 -4.66
CA ALA A 110 -17.43 5.21 -5.07
C ALA A 110 -17.45 3.73 -4.62
N ALA A 111 -18.55 3.30 -4.01
CA ALA A 111 -18.74 1.91 -3.64
C ALA A 111 -18.95 1.07 -4.92
N TYR A 112 -18.28 -0.07 -4.99
CA TYR A 112 -18.43 -1.02 -6.08
C TYR A 112 -18.40 -2.43 -5.50
N ASN A 113 -19.41 -3.23 -5.85
CA ASN A 113 -19.50 -4.61 -5.44
C ASN A 113 -18.89 -5.50 -6.54
N PRO A 114 -17.73 -6.13 -6.30
CA PRO A 114 -17.10 -6.98 -7.30
C PRO A 114 -17.85 -8.28 -7.60
N ASP A 115 -18.79 -8.68 -6.73
CA ASP A 115 -19.55 -9.92 -6.89
C ASP A 115 -20.81 -9.75 -7.75
N ASP A 116 -21.27 -8.51 -7.97
CA ASP A 116 -22.43 -8.23 -8.83
C ASP A 116 -22.11 -8.34 -10.33
N ASP A 117 -20.82 -8.39 -10.69
CA ASP A 117 -20.33 -8.48 -12.08
C ASP A 117 -19.99 -9.93 -12.50
N GLU A 118 -20.41 -10.95 -11.74
CA GLU A 118 -20.17 -12.37 -12.03
C GLU A 118 -20.69 -12.83 -13.40
N ASP A 119 -21.67 -12.13 -13.97
CA ASP A 119 -22.29 -12.43 -15.27
C ASP A 119 -21.85 -11.48 -16.42
N ASP A 120 -20.93 -10.54 -16.16
CA ASP A 120 -20.63 -9.44 -17.09
C ASP A 120 -19.33 -9.64 -17.90
N ASP A 121 -19.21 -10.80 -18.56
CA ASP A 121 -18.42 -10.92 -19.80
C ASP A 121 -19.19 -10.30 -21.01
N SER A 122 -20.37 -9.70 -20.76
CA SER A 122 -21.24 -9.05 -21.74
C SER A 122 -20.95 -7.56 -22.00
N GLU A 123 -20.35 -6.82 -21.07
CA GLU A 123 -19.91 -5.45 -21.34
C GLU A 123 -18.78 -5.47 -22.37
N PRO A 124 -18.96 -4.87 -23.55
CA PRO A 124 -17.92 -4.86 -24.57
C PRO A 124 -16.71 -4.12 -24.01
N LYS A 125 -15.54 -4.78 -24.02
CA LYS A 125 -14.26 -4.13 -23.70
C LYS A 125 -14.17 -2.86 -24.55
N ILE A 126 -14.10 -1.71 -23.90
CA ILE A 126 -13.97 -0.43 -24.58
C ILE A 126 -12.56 -0.40 -25.19
N VAL A 127 -12.48 -0.55 -26.50
CA VAL A 127 -11.20 -0.53 -27.23
C VAL A 127 -11.20 0.68 -28.15
N HIS A 128 -10.39 1.67 -27.82
CA HIS A 128 -10.09 2.79 -28.69
C HIS A 128 -8.80 2.48 -29.47
N PRO A 129 -8.85 2.43 -30.82
CA PRO A 129 -7.69 2.07 -31.63
C PRO A 129 -6.57 3.10 -31.46
N LYS A 130 -5.34 2.60 -31.34
CA LYS A 130 -4.11 3.41 -31.20
C LYS A 130 -3.03 2.80 -32.06
N THR A 131 -2.15 3.64 -32.60
CA THR A 131 -0.96 3.14 -33.30
C THR A 131 0.00 2.49 -32.30
N ASP A 132 0.83 1.55 -32.76
CA ASP A 132 1.84 0.90 -31.91
C ASP A 132 2.82 1.91 -31.28
N GLN A 133 3.12 3.00 -32.01
CA GLN A 133 3.95 4.09 -31.50
C GLN A 133 3.28 4.86 -30.36
N GLN A 134 1.99 5.21 -30.51
CA GLN A 134 1.22 5.86 -29.44
C GLN A 134 1.09 4.94 -28.23
N ARG A 135 0.84 3.65 -28.45
CA ARG A 135 0.74 2.64 -27.38
C ARG A 135 2.05 2.54 -26.59
N SER A 136 3.19 2.53 -27.28
CA SER A 136 4.51 2.49 -26.64
C SER A 136 4.78 3.76 -25.80
N ARG A 137 4.48 4.96 -26.33
CA ARG A 137 4.60 6.22 -25.59
C ARG A 137 3.71 6.25 -24.35
N LEU A 138 2.47 5.80 -24.47
CA LEU A 138 1.54 5.69 -23.35
C LEU A 138 2.00 4.71 -22.28
N GLN A 139 2.53 3.56 -22.69
CA GLN A 139 3.12 2.59 -21.76
C GLN A 139 4.26 3.21 -20.97
N GLU A 140 5.18 3.91 -21.63
CA GLU A 140 6.31 4.55 -20.96
C GLU A 140 5.85 5.68 -20.03
N ALA A 141 4.90 6.52 -20.46
CA ALA A 141 4.35 7.61 -19.64
C ALA A 141 3.59 7.12 -18.40
N CYS A 142 2.94 5.96 -18.47
CA CYS A 142 2.17 5.41 -17.35
C CYS A 142 2.98 4.48 -16.43
N LYS A 143 4.12 3.95 -16.89
CA LYS A 143 4.92 2.95 -16.16
C LYS A 143 5.34 3.40 -14.76
N ASP A 144 5.61 4.70 -14.59
CA ASP A 144 6.11 5.23 -13.33
C ASP A 144 5.04 5.60 -12.29
N ILE A 145 3.78 5.65 -12.70
CA ILE A 145 2.65 6.03 -11.85
C ILE A 145 2.32 4.86 -10.92
N LEU A 146 2.20 5.16 -9.62
CA LEU A 146 2.00 4.17 -8.56
C LEU A 146 0.85 3.20 -8.84
N LEU A 147 -0.28 3.72 -9.37
CA LEU A 147 -1.48 2.93 -9.67
C LEU A 147 -1.28 1.92 -10.80
N PHE A 148 -0.39 2.21 -11.74
CA PHE A 148 -0.13 1.32 -12.89
C PHE A 148 1.04 0.37 -12.62
N LYS A 149 1.94 0.70 -11.69
CA LYS A 149 3.09 -0.15 -11.31
C LYS A 149 2.69 -1.52 -10.80
N THR A 150 1.55 -1.64 -10.15
CA THR A 150 1.06 -2.90 -9.57
C THR A 150 0.29 -3.77 -10.55
N LEU A 151 0.02 -3.27 -11.76
CA LEU A 151 -0.80 -3.98 -12.74
C LEU A 151 0.01 -4.97 -13.55
N GLU A 152 -0.60 -6.13 -13.79
CA GLU A 152 -0.04 -7.10 -14.72
C GLU A 152 -0.13 -6.59 -16.15
N LYS A 153 0.71 -7.13 -17.04
CA LYS A 153 0.80 -6.68 -18.44
C LYS A 153 -0.54 -6.72 -19.16
N GLU A 154 -1.35 -7.74 -18.90
CA GLU A 154 -2.66 -7.95 -19.49
C GLU A 154 -3.66 -6.87 -19.00
N GLN A 155 -3.71 -6.63 -17.70
CA GLN A 155 -4.54 -5.57 -17.10
C GLN A 155 -4.11 -4.18 -17.57
N PHE A 156 -2.80 -3.95 -17.64
CA PHE A 156 -2.25 -2.68 -18.14
C PHE A 156 -2.59 -2.47 -19.61
N ALA A 157 -2.63 -3.52 -20.43
CA ALA A 157 -3.07 -3.44 -21.81
C ALA A 157 -4.55 -3.05 -21.91
N GLU A 158 -5.44 -3.66 -21.13
CA GLU A 158 -6.88 -3.32 -21.09
C GLU A 158 -7.11 -1.87 -20.68
N VAL A 159 -6.36 -1.43 -19.68
CA VAL A 159 -6.32 -0.05 -19.19
C VAL A 159 -5.97 0.92 -20.33
N LEU A 160 -4.95 0.62 -21.13
CA LEU A 160 -4.57 1.44 -22.29
C LEU A 160 -5.59 1.39 -23.43
N ASP A 161 -6.21 0.24 -23.67
CA ASP A 161 -7.23 0.07 -24.71
C ASP A 161 -8.46 0.96 -24.41
N ALA A 162 -8.84 1.08 -23.14
CA ALA A 162 -9.95 1.92 -22.67
C ALA A 162 -9.68 3.45 -22.69
N MET A 163 -8.44 3.90 -22.94
CA MET A 163 -8.17 5.35 -23.04
C MET A 163 -8.60 5.89 -24.40
N PHE A 164 -9.27 7.04 -24.46
CA PHE A 164 -9.60 7.71 -25.73
C PHE A 164 -8.81 9.01 -25.91
N GLU A 165 -8.61 9.40 -27.17
CA GLU A 165 -7.94 10.65 -27.54
C GLU A 165 -8.90 11.83 -27.40
N VAL A 166 -8.43 12.90 -26.78
CA VAL A 166 -9.08 14.21 -26.66
C VAL A 166 -8.20 15.24 -27.34
N LEU A 167 -8.74 15.90 -28.35
CA LEU A 167 -8.07 16.99 -29.06
C LEU A 167 -8.37 18.32 -28.35
N VAL A 168 -7.36 19.14 -28.17
CA VAL A 168 -7.47 20.43 -27.49
C VAL A 168 -6.99 21.57 -28.36
N LYS A 169 -7.61 22.75 -28.19
CA LYS A 169 -7.27 23.99 -28.88
C LYS A 169 -6.42 24.89 -27.96
N PRO A 170 -5.66 25.84 -28.53
CA PRO A 170 -5.00 26.87 -27.74
C PRO A 170 -6.00 27.64 -26.87
N GLN A 171 -5.59 27.99 -25.66
CA GLN A 171 -6.37 28.65 -24.60
C GLN A 171 -7.53 27.80 -24.04
N GLU A 172 -7.64 26.53 -24.39
CA GLU A 172 -8.63 25.63 -23.81
C GLU A 172 -8.18 25.16 -22.42
N HIS A 173 -9.11 25.15 -21.47
CA HIS A 173 -8.90 24.63 -20.11
C HIS A 173 -9.21 23.13 -20.10
N ILE A 174 -8.25 22.31 -19.70
CA ILE A 174 -8.40 20.86 -19.66
C ILE A 174 -9.07 20.46 -18.34
N ILE A 175 -8.61 21.06 -17.25
CA ILE A 175 -9.15 20.93 -15.90
C ILE A 175 -8.99 22.27 -15.19
N ASP A 176 -9.93 22.58 -14.29
CA ASP A 176 -9.88 23.78 -13.46
C ASP A 176 -9.69 23.43 -11.98
N GLN A 177 -8.91 24.25 -11.28
CA GLN A 177 -8.67 24.08 -9.85
C GLN A 177 -9.99 24.21 -9.06
N GLY A 178 -10.24 23.24 -8.18
CA GLY A 178 -11.45 23.16 -7.37
C GLY A 178 -12.52 22.25 -7.97
N ASP A 179 -12.46 21.93 -9.26
CA ASP A 179 -13.42 21.04 -9.89
C ASP A 179 -13.27 19.60 -9.41
N ASP A 180 -14.37 18.85 -9.42
CA ASP A 180 -14.35 17.42 -9.13
C ASP A 180 -13.48 16.67 -10.15
N GLY A 181 -12.64 15.78 -9.63
CA GLY A 181 -11.68 15.03 -10.43
C GLY A 181 -12.21 13.66 -10.79
N ASP A 182 -12.67 13.49 -12.04
CA ASP A 182 -13.16 12.18 -12.53
C ASP A 182 -12.22 11.47 -13.52
N ASN A 183 -11.29 12.23 -14.11
CA ASN A 183 -10.49 11.77 -15.24
C ASN A 183 -8.98 11.86 -14.96
N PHE A 184 -8.23 10.98 -15.61
CA PHE A 184 -6.77 11.02 -15.67
C PHE A 184 -6.32 11.29 -17.10
N TYR A 185 -5.35 12.18 -17.27
CA TYR A 185 -4.88 12.61 -18.58
C TYR A 185 -3.40 12.31 -18.77
N VAL A 186 -3.05 11.86 -19.97
CA VAL A 186 -1.67 11.67 -20.43
C VAL A 186 -1.46 12.49 -21.69
N ILE A 187 -0.38 13.28 -21.72
CA ILE A 187 -0.07 14.15 -22.84
C ILE A 187 0.52 13.34 -23.99
N GLU A 188 -0.10 13.41 -25.17
CA GLU A 188 0.43 12.86 -26.42
C GLU A 188 1.22 13.90 -27.20
N ARG A 189 0.67 15.12 -27.33
CA ARG A 189 1.34 16.25 -28.00
C ARG A 189 0.73 17.58 -27.54
N GLY A 190 1.48 18.66 -27.71
CA GLY A 190 1.06 20.00 -27.32
C GLY A 190 1.76 20.48 -26.07
N VAL A 191 1.50 21.74 -25.73
CA VAL A 191 2.21 22.46 -24.69
C VAL A 191 1.18 23.06 -23.73
N TYR A 192 1.34 22.81 -22.43
CA TYR A 192 0.31 23.09 -21.42
C TYR A 192 0.92 23.83 -20.23
N ASP A 193 0.28 24.90 -19.77
CA ASP A 193 0.70 25.62 -18.58
C ASP A 193 -0.09 25.13 -17.36
N ILE A 194 0.61 25.04 -16.22
CA ILE A 194 0.05 24.63 -14.93
C ILE A 194 -0.13 25.88 -14.08
N VAL A 195 -1.38 26.20 -13.75
CA VAL A 195 -1.73 27.41 -12.99
C VAL A 195 -2.36 27.02 -11.67
N VAL A 196 -1.88 27.61 -10.58
CA VAL A 196 -2.45 27.41 -9.24
C VAL A 196 -2.88 28.77 -8.69
N LYS A 197 -4.15 28.88 -8.34
CA LYS A 197 -4.73 29.95 -7.56
C LYS A 197 -4.39 29.74 -6.09
N MET A 198 -3.57 30.65 -5.56
CA MET A 198 -3.16 30.67 -4.17
C MET A 198 -4.28 31.27 -3.29
N LYS A 199 -4.14 31.14 -1.96
CA LYS A 199 -5.14 31.64 -0.99
C LYS A 199 -5.34 33.16 -1.05
N ASP A 200 -4.32 33.89 -1.48
CA ASP A 200 -4.32 35.34 -1.74
C ASP A 200 -5.18 35.74 -2.97
N GLY A 201 -5.77 34.75 -3.67
CA GLY A 201 -6.55 34.97 -4.89
C GLY A 201 -5.71 35.14 -6.15
N VAL A 202 -4.38 35.12 -6.05
CA VAL A 202 -3.47 35.31 -7.18
C VAL A 202 -3.19 33.97 -7.86
N SER A 203 -3.45 33.92 -9.17
CA SER A 203 -3.09 32.78 -10.01
C SER A 203 -1.63 32.87 -10.44
N ARG A 204 -0.84 31.83 -10.13
CA ARG A 204 0.58 31.74 -10.52
C ARG A 204 0.81 30.54 -11.41
N CYS A 205 1.59 30.72 -12.47
CA CYS A 205 2.07 29.61 -13.29
C CYS A 205 3.18 28.88 -12.50
N VAL A 206 2.92 27.63 -12.11
CA VAL A 206 3.82 26.82 -11.29
C VAL A 206 4.68 25.88 -12.11
N GLY A 207 4.34 25.69 -13.39
CA GLY A 207 5.07 24.78 -14.26
C GLY A 207 4.45 24.69 -15.65
N LYS A 208 5.09 23.89 -16.49
CA LYS A 208 4.70 23.71 -17.89
C LYS A 208 4.99 22.28 -18.34
N TYR A 209 4.06 21.70 -19.08
CA TYR A 209 4.26 20.48 -19.82
C TYR A 209 4.59 20.77 -21.28
N ASP A 210 5.51 20.01 -21.84
CA ASP A 210 5.96 20.12 -23.23
C ASP A 210 5.99 18.74 -23.87
N ASN A 211 4.92 18.40 -24.61
CA ASN A 211 4.73 17.15 -25.35
C ASN A 211 4.90 15.85 -24.52
N LYS A 212 4.92 15.94 -23.18
CA LYS A 212 5.07 14.82 -22.26
C LYS A 212 4.49 15.17 -20.90
N GLY A 213 4.13 14.12 -20.15
CA GLY A 213 3.65 14.22 -18.78
C GLY A 213 2.24 13.67 -18.63
N SER A 214 1.82 13.57 -17.39
CA SER A 214 0.49 13.13 -17.01
C SER A 214 0.03 13.94 -15.81
N PHE A 215 -1.28 14.04 -15.63
CA PHE A 215 -1.88 14.75 -14.51
C PHE A 215 -3.25 14.19 -14.15
N GLY A 216 -3.62 14.37 -12.89
CA GLY A 216 -4.90 13.93 -12.36
C GLY A 216 -4.93 12.47 -11.95
N GLU A 217 -3.79 11.82 -11.65
CA GLU A 217 -3.81 10.41 -11.22
C GLU A 217 -4.53 10.19 -9.88
N LEU A 218 -4.61 11.21 -9.01
CA LEU A 218 -5.33 11.14 -7.74
C LEU A 218 -6.85 10.92 -7.93
N ALA A 219 -7.41 11.48 -9.01
CA ALA A 219 -8.81 11.31 -9.38
C ALA A 219 -9.17 9.83 -9.66
N LEU A 220 -8.18 8.99 -9.97
CA LEU A 220 -8.39 7.56 -10.16
C LEU A 220 -8.61 6.79 -8.86
N MET A 221 -8.17 7.34 -7.72
CA MET A 221 -8.31 6.67 -6.41
C MET A 221 -9.60 7.08 -5.71
N TYR A 222 -9.87 8.38 -5.68
CA TYR A 222 -11.01 8.95 -4.97
C TYR A 222 -11.34 10.31 -5.58
N ASN A 223 -12.60 10.74 -5.45
CA ASN A 223 -13.01 12.06 -5.93
C ASN A 223 -12.32 13.12 -5.06
N THR A 224 -11.42 13.88 -5.67
CA THR A 224 -10.79 15.06 -5.06
C THR A 224 -10.94 16.28 -5.96
N PRO A 225 -11.18 17.46 -5.36
CA PRO A 225 -11.02 18.72 -6.07
C PRO A 225 -9.64 18.82 -6.72
N ARG A 226 -9.58 19.29 -7.96
CA ARG A 226 -8.32 19.51 -8.67
C ARG A 226 -7.47 20.55 -7.93
N ALA A 227 -6.19 20.27 -7.77
CA ALA A 227 -5.25 21.17 -7.10
C ALA A 227 -4.72 22.30 -8.00
N ALA A 228 -4.88 22.18 -9.31
CA ALA A 228 -4.37 23.13 -10.30
C ALA A 228 -5.27 23.17 -11.54
N THR A 229 -5.26 24.30 -12.23
CA THR A 229 -5.81 24.49 -13.56
C THR A 229 -4.75 24.16 -14.61
N ILE A 230 -5.14 23.45 -15.66
CA ILE A 230 -4.26 23.12 -16.80
C ILE A 230 -4.84 23.75 -18.06
N ILE A 231 -4.02 24.55 -18.75
CA ILE A 231 -4.44 25.31 -19.94
C ILE A 231 -3.54 24.95 -21.12
N ALA A 232 -4.13 24.64 -22.27
CA ALA A 232 -3.38 24.42 -23.50
C ALA A 232 -2.85 25.75 -24.05
N THR A 233 -1.55 25.87 -24.28
CA THR A 233 -0.96 27.04 -24.97
C THR A 233 -0.95 26.86 -26.48
N GLN A 234 -1.00 25.61 -26.96
CA GLN A 234 -0.98 25.22 -28.36
C GLN A 234 -2.03 24.15 -28.63
N SER A 235 -2.35 23.93 -29.91
CA SER A 235 -3.17 22.78 -30.31
C SER A 235 -2.46 21.49 -29.92
N GLY A 236 -3.20 20.57 -29.31
CA GLY A 236 -2.62 19.38 -28.68
C GLY A 236 -3.56 18.18 -28.69
N ALA A 237 -3.07 17.08 -28.14
CA ALA A 237 -3.88 15.91 -27.87
C ALA A 237 -3.45 15.23 -26.58
N LEU A 238 -4.46 14.68 -25.91
CA LEU A 238 -4.35 13.99 -24.64
C LEU A 238 -5.04 12.64 -24.77
N PHE A 239 -4.53 11.63 -24.07
CA PHE A 239 -5.32 10.43 -23.80
C PHE A 239 -5.94 10.55 -22.42
N THR A 240 -7.24 10.28 -22.33
CA THR A 240 -7.95 10.30 -21.06
C THR A 240 -8.64 8.98 -20.80
N ARG A 241 -8.88 8.69 -19.52
CA ARG A 241 -9.75 7.58 -19.09
C ARG A 241 -10.80 8.11 -18.10
N PRO A 242 -12.09 7.75 -18.29
CA PRO A 242 -13.15 7.99 -17.31
C PRO A 242 -12.99 7.18 -16.01
N SER A 243 -13.82 7.55 -15.03
CA SER A 243 -14.03 7.00 -13.69
C SER A 243 -14.20 5.47 -13.57
N THR A 244 -14.24 4.74 -14.68
CA THR A 244 -14.30 3.26 -14.73
C THR A 244 -12.96 2.59 -14.38
N PHE A 245 -11.86 3.34 -14.22
CA PHE A 245 -10.59 2.75 -13.81
C PHE A 245 -10.69 2.02 -12.46
N HIS A 246 -11.29 2.64 -11.45
CA HIS A 246 -11.44 2.01 -10.13
C HIS A 246 -12.24 0.70 -10.25
N ARG A 247 -13.34 0.72 -11.03
CA ARG A 247 -14.13 -0.48 -11.33
C ARG A 247 -13.28 -1.57 -12.00
N LEU A 248 -12.52 -1.24 -13.04
CA LEU A 248 -11.66 -2.19 -13.75
C LEU A 248 -10.64 -2.84 -12.82
N ILE A 249 -10.00 -2.06 -11.95
CA ILE A 249 -8.98 -2.56 -11.00
C ILE A 249 -9.61 -3.47 -9.96
N VAL A 250 -10.75 -3.05 -9.37
CA VAL A 250 -11.44 -3.86 -8.36
C VAL A 250 -12.01 -5.15 -8.98
N LYS A 251 -12.64 -5.07 -10.16
CA LYS A 251 -13.15 -6.22 -10.94
C LYS A 251 -12.02 -7.20 -11.24
N ASN A 252 -10.90 -6.73 -11.79
CA ASN A 252 -9.76 -7.58 -12.14
C ASN A 252 -9.09 -8.21 -10.91
N ASN A 253 -8.94 -7.46 -9.81
CA ASN A 253 -8.40 -8.01 -8.56
C ASN A 253 -9.34 -9.03 -7.92
N ALA A 254 -10.65 -8.82 -7.97
CA ALA A 254 -11.63 -9.79 -7.48
C ALA A 254 -11.64 -11.07 -8.33
N LYS A 255 -11.63 -10.95 -9.67
CA LYS A 255 -11.51 -12.09 -10.59
C LYS A 255 -10.22 -12.88 -10.34
N LYS A 256 -9.10 -12.17 -10.12
CA LYS A 256 -7.81 -12.78 -9.76
C LYS A 256 -7.88 -13.52 -8.42
N ARG A 257 -8.48 -12.92 -7.38
CA ARG A 257 -8.68 -13.55 -6.08
C ARG A 257 -9.52 -14.83 -6.17
N LYS A 258 -10.65 -14.79 -6.88
CA LYS A 258 -11.50 -15.97 -7.13
C LYS A 258 -10.74 -17.07 -7.86
N MET A 259 -9.97 -16.71 -8.89
CA MET A 259 -9.13 -17.66 -9.61
C MET A 259 -8.08 -18.32 -8.71
N TYR A 260 -7.39 -17.54 -7.88
CA TYR A 260 -6.38 -18.05 -6.94
C TYR A 260 -7.00 -18.92 -5.84
N GLU A 261 -8.18 -18.53 -5.34
CA GLU A 261 -8.93 -19.37 -4.42
C GLU A 261 -9.25 -20.75 -5.03
N ALA A 262 -9.74 -20.78 -6.28
CA ALA A 262 -10.03 -22.03 -6.97
C ALA A 262 -8.78 -22.93 -7.10
N PHE A 263 -7.60 -22.34 -7.37
CA PHE A 263 -6.34 -23.09 -7.39
C PHE A 263 -5.97 -23.66 -6.02
N ILE A 264 -6.16 -22.89 -4.94
CA ILE A 264 -5.90 -23.37 -3.57
C ILE A 264 -6.87 -24.49 -3.20
N GLU A 265 -8.14 -24.40 -3.61
CA GLU A 265 -9.15 -25.43 -3.36
C GLU A 265 -8.84 -26.75 -4.10
N CYS A 266 -8.26 -26.68 -5.30
CA CYS A 266 -7.81 -27.86 -6.03
C CYS A 266 -6.68 -28.61 -5.32
N VAL A 267 -5.89 -27.95 -4.47
CA VAL A 267 -4.76 -28.57 -3.76
C VAL A 267 -5.28 -29.41 -2.59
N PRO A 268 -5.21 -30.76 -2.63
CA PRO A 268 -5.73 -31.63 -1.57
C PRO A 268 -5.09 -31.34 -0.21
N LEU A 269 -3.82 -30.92 -0.22
CA LEU A 269 -3.06 -30.56 0.97
C LEU A 269 -3.69 -29.41 1.77
N LEU A 270 -4.35 -28.46 1.07
CA LEU A 270 -4.90 -27.23 1.63
C LEU A 270 -6.43 -27.28 1.80
N LYS A 271 -7.08 -28.41 1.47
CA LYS A 271 -8.54 -28.58 1.61
C LYS A 271 -9.06 -28.47 3.04
N SER A 272 -8.22 -28.73 4.04
CA SER A 272 -8.60 -28.61 5.46
C SER A 272 -8.64 -27.17 5.98
N LEU A 273 -8.28 -26.19 5.14
CA LEU A 273 -8.29 -24.78 5.50
C LEU A 273 -9.70 -24.18 5.39
N GLU A 274 -10.05 -23.37 6.39
CA GLU A 274 -11.27 -22.58 6.36
C GLU A 274 -11.19 -21.46 5.31
N LEU A 275 -12.35 -20.94 4.89
CA LEU A 275 -12.43 -19.86 3.90
C LEU A 275 -11.56 -18.65 4.29
N SER A 276 -11.61 -18.23 5.56
CA SER A 276 -10.84 -17.09 6.06
C SER A 276 -9.33 -17.33 5.99
N GLU A 277 -8.88 -18.57 6.18
CA GLU A 277 -7.47 -18.97 6.10
C GLU A 277 -6.99 -19.00 4.65
N ARG A 278 -7.82 -19.53 3.74
CA ARG A 278 -7.52 -19.53 2.30
C ARG A 278 -7.38 -18.11 1.76
N MET A 279 -8.28 -17.21 2.14
CA MET A 279 -8.23 -15.80 1.70
C MET A 279 -6.94 -15.10 2.15
N LYS A 280 -6.44 -15.38 3.35
CA LYS A 280 -5.14 -14.87 3.82
C LYS A 280 -3.98 -15.36 2.93
N ILE A 281 -4.03 -16.62 2.47
CA ILE A 281 -3.02 -17.15 1.54
C ILE A 281 -3.12 -16.45 0.19
N VAL A 282 -4.33 -16.28 -0.33
CA VAL A 282 -4.56 -15.60 -1.62
C VAL A 282 -3.92 -14.20 -1.64
N ASP A 283 -4.01 -13.46 -0.53
CA ASP A 283 -3.46 -12.11 -0.43
C ASP A 283 -1.91 -12.07 -0.43
N VAL A 284 -1.22 -13.16 -0.09
CA VAL A 284 0.27 -13.23 -0.13
C VAL A 284 0.82 -14.05 -1.29
N LEU A 285 -0.06 -14.62 -2.11
CA LEU A 285 0.33 -15.49 -3.22
C LEU A 285 1.07 -14.67 -4.29
N GLY A 286 2.32 -15.04 -4.59
CA GLY A 286 3.08 -14.45 -5.67
C GLY A 286 2.86 -15.20 -6.98
N ALA A 287 2.91 -14.52 -8.13
CA ALA A 287 2.95 -15.16 -9.44
C ALA A 287 4.36 -15.02 -10.04
N ARG A 288 4.89 -16.12 -10.61
CA ARG A 288 6.17 -16.13 -11.34
C ARG A 288 5.99 -16.81 -12.68
N ALA A 289 6.48 -16.16 -13.73
CA ALA A 289 6.50 -16.71 -15.08
C ALA A 289 7.91 -17.21 -15.43
N TYR A 290 7.98 -18.35 -16.09
CA TYR A 290 9.20 -19.04 -16.49
C TYR A 290 9.17 -19.33 -17.99
N LYS A 291 10.32 -19.21 -18.64
CA LYS A 291 10.51 -19.55 -20.05
C LYS A 291 10.69 -21.06 -20.22
N ASP A 292 10.53 -21.55 -21.45
CA ASP A 292 10.76 -22.96 -21.77
C ASP A 292 12.18 -23.42 -21.36
N GLY A 293 12.25 -24.56 -20.65
CA GLY A 293 13.49 -25.13 -20.15
C GLY A 293 14.10 -24.42 -18.94
N GLU A 294 13.51 -23.34 -18.45
CA GLU A 294 14.01 -22.60 -17.29
C GLU A 294 13.92 -23.44 -16.01
N GLN A 295 14.96 -23.39 -15.18
CA GLN A 295 15.02 -24.12 -13.93
C GLN A 295 14.27 -23.36 -12.82
N ILE A 296 13.20 -23.97 -12.31
CA ILE A 296 12.37 -23.39 -11.23
C ILE A 296 12.92 -23.77 -9.86
N ILE A 297 13.25 -25.05 -9.69
CA ILE A 297 13.83 -25.60 -8.45
C ILE A 297 15.09 -26.38 -8.80
N LYS A 298 16.10 -26.26 -7.96
CA LYS A 298 17.31 -27.05 -8.03
C LYS A 298 17.38 -28.02 -6.86
N GLN A 299 17.69 -29.28 -7.16
CA GLN A 299 17.89 -30.32 -6.16
C GLN A 299 19.04 -29.95 -5.22
N GLY A 300 18.82 -30.11 -3.92
CA GLY A 300 19.78 -29.80 -2.86
C GLY A 300 19.70 -28.37 -2.31
N ASP A 301 19.01 -27.45 -2.99
CA ASP A 301 18.81 -26.09 -2.48
C ASP A 301 17.85 -26.07 -1.28
N GLU A 302 17.85 -24.97 -0.52
CA GLU A 302 16.92 -24.78 0.59
C GLU A 302 15.46 -24.70 0.12
N ALA A 303 14.56 -25.17 0.97
CA ALA A 303 13.17 -25.40 0.62
C ALA A 303 12.27 -24.34 1.24
N ASP A 304 12.29 -23.14 0.66
CA ASP A 304 11.61 -21.96 1.25
C ASP A 304 10.26 -21.63 0.62
N CYS A 305 9.90 -22.33 -0.47
CA CYS A 305 8.71 -22.00 -1.26
C CYS A 305 7.93 -23.24 -1.70
N PHE A 306 6.63 -23.09 -1.85
CA PHE A 306 5.73 -24.06 -2.46
C PHE A 306 5.12 -23.49 -3.73
N TYR A 307 4.88 -24.34 -4.74
CA TYR A 307 4.47 -23.90 -6.07
C TYR A 307 3.19 -24.61 -6.54
N ILE A 308 2.30 -23.86 -7.21
CA ILE A 308 1.12 -24.37 -7.91
C ILE A 308 1.22 -23.94 -9.38
N VAL A 309 1.00 -24.86 -10.33
CA VAL A 309 1.03 -24.53 -11.76
C VAL A 309 -0.27 -23.86 -12.17
N GLU A 310 -0.19 -22.59 -12.57
CA GLU A 310 -1.32 -21.80 -13.06
C GLU A 310 -1.58 -22.07 -14.56
N SER A 311 -0.51 -22.08 -15.35
CA SER A 311 -0.52 -22.38 -16.78
C SER A 311 0.79 -23.00 -17.23
N GLY A 312 0.74 -23.76 -18.33
CA GLY A 312 1.89 -24.52 -18.83
C GLY A 312 2.05 -25.87 -18.13
N ALA A 313 3.27 -26.40 -18.18
CA ALA A 313 3.63 -27.67 -17.55
C ALA A 313 5.07 -27.64 -17.04
N VAL A 314 5.36 -28.46 -16.04
CA VAL A 314 6.71 -28.61 -15.49
C VAL A 314 7.09 -30.09 -15.46
N LYS A 315 8.39 -30.36 -15.61
CA LYS A 315 8.98 -31.70 -15.46
C LYS A 315 9.87 -31.74 -14.23
N ILE A 316 9.74 -32.81 -13.46
CA ILE A 316 10.48 -33.06 -12.23
C ILE A 316 11.56 -34.09 -12.54
N LEU A 317 12.82 -33.70 -12.36
CA LEU A 317 14.00 -34.52 -12.62
C LEU A 317 14.76 -34.79 -11.32
N ILE A 318 15.13 -36.04 -11.06
CA ILE A 318 16.00 -36.42 -9.95
C ILE A 318 17.35 -36.88 -10.51
N LYS A 319 18.44 -36.37 -9.94
CA LYS A 319 19.78 -36.91 -10.18
C LYS A 319 19.98 -38.11 -9.26
N SER A 320 20.01 -39.30 -9.85
CA SER A 320 20.32 -40.53 -9.11
C SER A 320 21.84 -40.62 -8.90
N LYS A 321 22.29 -40.84 -7.66
CA LYS A 321 23.69 -41.13 -7.33
C LYS A 321 23.94 -42.65 -7.29
N VAL A 322 23.40 -43.40 -8.24
CA VAL A 322 23.67 -44.84 -8.31
C VAL A 322 24.95 -45.05 -9.13
N ASN A 323 26.04 -45.21 -8.39
CA ASN A 323 27.40 -45.59 -8.79
C ASN A 323 28.33 -44.47 -9.31
N GLU A 324 29.48 -44.31 -8.65
CA GLU A 324 30.50 -43.27 -8.84
C GLU A 324 31.21 -43.26 -10.21
N THR A 325 30.87 -44.17 -11.14
CA THR A 325 31.69 -44.37 -12.34
C THR A 325 31.07 -44.05 -13.69
N ASP A 326 29.75 -43.85 -13.86
CA ASP A 326 29.25 -43.53 -15.20
C ASP A 326 27.94 -42.72 -15.20
N ILE A 327 28.03 -41.51 -15.79
CA ILE A 327 26.96 -40.65 -16.32
C ILE A 327 25.94 -40.18 -15.27
N ASN A 328 25.88 -38.85 -15.03
CA ASN A 328 24.80 -38.17 -14.30
C ASN A 328 23.44 -38.42 -14.99
N LEU A 329 22.83 -39.58 -14.74
CA LEU A 329 21.51 -39.95 -15.25
C LEU A 329 20.47 -39.13 -14.50
N THR A 330 19.93 -38.13 -15.18
CA THR A 330 18.73 -37.41 -14.76
C THR A 330 17.51 -38.23 -15.14
N VAL A 331 16.78 -38.73 -14.14
CA VAL A 331 15.54 -39.49 -14.35
C VAL A 331 14.36 -38.53 -14.20
N GLU A 332 13.46 -38.55 -15.17
CA GLU A 332 12.18 -37.83 -15.09
C GLU A 332 11.21 -38.63 -14.23
N VAL A 333 10.78 -38.05 -13.12
CA VAL A 333 9.97 -38.73 -12.10
C VAL A 333 8.48 -38.39 -12.25
N ALA A 334 8.17 -37.15 -12.63
CA ALA A 334 6.81 -36.71 -12.81
C ALA A 334 6.72 -35.49 -13.73
N ARG A 335 5.54 -35.27 -14.30
CA ARG A 335 5.13 -34.00 -14.92
C ARG A 335 3.94 -33.43 -14.18
N CYS A 336 3.97 -32.13 -13.95
CA CYS A 336 2.85 -31.41 -13.36
C CYS A 336 2.28 -30.43 -14.38
N SER A 337 0.97 -30.50 -14.62
CA SER A 337 0.21 -29.59 -15.46
C SER A 337 -0.63 -28.62 -14.62
N ARG A 338 -1.40 -27.75 -15.27
CA ARG A 338 -2.28 -26.77 -14.62
C ARG A 338 -3.11 -27.37 -13.48
N GLY A 339 -3.09 -26.71 -12.32
CA GLY A 339 -3.81 -27.12 -11.11
C GLY A 339 -3.05 -28.13 -10.24
N GLN A 340 -1.97 -28.73 -10.75
CA GLN A 340 -1.08 -29.55 -9.94
C GLN A 340 -0.04 -28.68 -9.22
N TYR A 341 0.54 -29.23 -8.16
CA TYR A 341 1.48 -28.53 -7.29
C TYR A 341 2.75 -29.35 -7.08
N PHE A 342 3.81 -28.68 -6.63
CA PHE A 342 5.10 -29.32 -6.35
C PHE A 342 5.89 -28.53 -5.30
N GLY A 343 6.86 -29.22 -4.69
CA GLY A 343 7.71 -28.62 -3.65
C GLY A 343 7.03 -28.51 -2.29
N GLU A 344 5.92 -29.22 -2.09
CA GLU A 344 5.15 -29.29 -0.86
C GLU A 344 5.91 -29.90 0.31
N LEU A 345 6.88 -30.78 0.02
CA LEU A 345 7.78 -31.36 1.03
C LEU A 345 8.53 -30.30 1.85
N ALA A 346 8.74 -29.11 1.27
CA ALA A 346 9.28 -27.93 1.93
C ALA A 346 8.47 -27.56 3.18
N LEU A 347 7.13 -27.49 3.04
CA LEU A 347 6.21 -27.08 4.11
C LEU A 347 6.16 -28.06 5.29
N VAL A 348 6.54 -29.32 5.07
CA VAL A 348 6.34 -30.40 6.04
C VAL A 348 7.64 -30.81 6.73
N THR A 349 8.74 -30.88 5.97
CA THR A 349 9.95 -31.59 6.40
C THR A 349 11.14 -30.68 6.70
N ASN A 350 11.13 -29.41 6.27
CA ASN A 350 12.28 -28.49 6.33
C ASN A 350 13.60 -29.13 5.84
N LYS A 351 13.49 -30.07 4.89
CA LYS A 351 14.62 -30.74 4.23
C LYS A 351 14.96 -30.01 2.91
N PRO A 352 16.21 -30.11 2.43
CA PRO A 352 16.58 -29.58 1.13
C PRO A 352 15.76 -30.22 0.00
N ARG A 353 15.70 -29.55 -1.16
CA ARG A 353 14.91 -29.98 -2.32
C ARG A 353 15.35 -31.36 -2.81
N ALA A 354 14.42 -32.32 -2.82
CA ALA A 354 14.68 -33.69 -3.26
C ALA A 354 14.87 -33.83 -4.79
N ALA A 355 14.30 -32.92 -5.57
CA ALA A 355 14.30 -32.97 -7.02
C ALA A 355 14.51 -31.59 -7.64
N SER A 356 14.98 -31.56 -8.89
CA SER A 356 15.01 -30.35 -9.72
C SER A 356 13.74 -30.25 -10.55
N VAL A 357 13.24 -29.04 -10.79
CA VAL A 357 12.02 -28.80 -11.58
C VAL A 357 12.33 -27.83 -12.69
N TYR A 358 11.90 -28.16 -13.90
CA TYR A 358 12.10 -27.36 -15.11
C TYR A 358 10.77 -27.05 -15.78
N ALA A 359 10.62 -25.83 -16.30
CA ALA A 359 9.49 -25.44 -17.12
C ALA A 359 9.49 -26.18 -18.47
N VAL A 360 8.30 -26.52 -18.96
CA VAL A 360 8.05 -27.11 -20.27
C VAL A 360 7.10 -26.18 -21.00
N GLY A 361 7.64 -25.39 -21.93
CA GLY A 361 6.97 -24.24 -22.53
C GLY A 361 6.90 -23.03 -21.58
N GLU A 362 6.21 -21.99 -22.02
CA GLU A 362 5.90 -20.83 -21.16
C GLU A 362 4.99 -21.27 -20.00
N THR A 363 5.50 -21.18 -18.77
CA THR A 363 4.85 -21.69 -17.57
C THR A 363 4.67 -20.57 -16.56
N LYS A 364 3.45 -20.38 -16.05
CA LYS A 364 3.18 -19.50 -14.89
C LYS A 364 2.91 -20.36 -13.66
N CYS A 365 3.57 -20.04 -12.56
CA CYS A 365 3.37 -20.71 -11.27
C CYS A 365 3.03 -19.70 -10.17
N LEU A 366 2.10 -20.09 -9.30
CA LEU A 366 1.81 -19.41 -8.05
C LEU A 366 2.80 -19.89 -7.00
N VAL A 367 3.32 -18.97 -6.19
CA VAL A 367 4.41 -19.21 -5.24
C VAL A 367 3.97 -18.76 -3.86
N ILE A 368 4.06 -19.68 -2.91
CA ILE A 368 3.82 -19.44 -1.48
C ILE A 368 5.15 -19.56 -0.75
N ASP A 369 5.58 -18.49 -0.09
CA ASP A 369 6.72 -18.53 0.83
C ASP A 369 6.31 -19.23 2.14
N VAL A 370 7.10 -20.20 2.58
CA VAL A 370 6.87 -20.99 3.80
C VAL A 370 6.84 -20.06 5.01
N GLN A 371 7.74 -19.07 5.08
CA GLN A 371 7.78 -18.16 6.22
C GLN A 371 6.56 -17.25 6.27
N ALA A 372 6.10 -16.76 5.11
CA ALA A 372 4.86 -15.99 5.01
C ALA A 372 3.64 -16.83 5.41
N PHE A 373 3.59 -18.09 4.98
CA PHE A 373 2.53 -19.01 5.36
C PHE A 373 2.50 -19.26 6.88
N GLU A 374 3.66 -19.55 7.49
CA GLU A 374 3.74 -19.81 8.93
C GLU A 374 3.36 -18.59 9.78
N ARG A 375 3.67 -17.37 9.32
CA ARG A 375 3.24 -16.15 10.00
C ARG A 375 1.74 -15.94 9.97
N LEU A 376 1.06 -16.35 8.90
CA LEU A 376 -0.37 -16.12 8.71
C LEU A 376 -1.25 -17.17 9.39
N LEU A 377 -0.82 -18.43 9.32
CA LEU A 377 -1.62 -19.59 9.73
C LEU A 377 -1.02 -20.38 10.90
N GLY A 378 0.17 -19.97 11.38
CA GLY A 378 0.93 -20.75 12.34
C GLY A 378 1.66 -21.93 11.69
N PRO A 379 2.24 -22.84 12.48
CA PRO A 379 3.07 -23.92 11.95
C PRO A 379 2.30 -24.79 10.95
N CYS A 380 2.76 -24.80 9.70
CA CYS A 380 2.28 -25.61 8.59
C CYS A 380 1.95 -27.04 9.00
N LYS A 381 2.83 -27.62 9.83
CA LYS A 381 2.76 -28.99 10.31
C LYS A 381 1.46 -29.33 11.03
N GLU A 382 0.83 -28.43 11.76
CA GLU A 382 -0.42 -28.73 12.49
C GLU A 382 -1.64 -28.73 11.56
N ILE A 383 -1.65 -27.86 10.55
CA ILE A 383 -2.68 -27.84 9.50
C ILE A 383 -2.54 -29.07 8.61
N LEU A 384 -1.32 -29.39 8.21
CA LEU A 384 -0.96 -30.56 7.41
C LEU A 384 -1.20 -31.87 8.14
N LYS A 385 -1.01 -31.90 9.48
CA LYS A 385 -1.31 -33.05 10.33
C LYS A 385 -2.75 -33.53 10.22
N ARG A 386 -3.71 -32.61 10.00
CA ARG A 386 -5.14 -32.95 9.82
C ARG A 386 -5.36 -33.86 8.60
N ASN A 387 -4.52 -33.75 7.57
CA ASN A 387 -4.58 -34.55 6.32
C ASN A 387 -3.42 -35.56 6.18
N ILE A 388 -2.56 -35.71 7.19
CA ILE A 388 -1.27 -36.41 7.05
C ILE A 388 -1.39 -37.92 6.88
N ALA A 389 -2.52 -38.51 7.28
CA ALA A 389 -2.80 -39.93 7.07
C ALA A 389 -2.89 -40.24 5.57
N SER A 390 -3.65 -39.43 4.81
CA SER A 390 -3.74 -39.53 3.35
C SER A 390 -2.42 -39.15 2.66
N TYR A 391 -1.67 -38.20 3.24
CA TYR A 391 -0.40 -37.73 2.69
C TYR A 391 0.75 -38.74 2.83
N LYS A 392 0.84 -39.47 3.95
CA LYS A 392 1.83 -40.56 4.11
C LYS A 392 1.60 -41.68 3.10
N GLU A 393 0.35 -42.04 2.85
CA GLU A 393 0.00 -43.03 1.83
C GLU A 393 0.34 -42.54 0.41
N GLN A 394 0.06 -41.28 0.10
CA GLN A 394 0.41 -40.67 -1.19
C GLN A 394 1.93 -40.52 -1.38
N LEU A 395 2.68 -40.13 -0.35
CA LEU A 395 4.15 -40.03 -0.40
C LEU A 395 4.80 -41.40 -0.61
N VAL A 396 4.32 -42.44 0.07
CA VAL A 396 4.79 -43.82 -0.12
C VAL A 396 4.41 -44.34 -1.51
N ALA A 397 3.26 -43.92 -2.05
CA ALA A 397 2.84 -44.27 -3.41
C ALA A 397 3.62 -43.52 -4.52
N LEU A 398 4.02 -42.26 -4.29
CA LEU A 398 4.75 -41.42 -5.26
C LEU A 398 6.27 -41.63 -5.24
N PHE A 399 6.86 -41.88 -4.07
CA PHE A 399 8.32 -41.96 -3.88
C PHE A 399 8.80 -43.36 -3.46
N GLY A 400 7.92 -44.34 -3.29
CA GLY A 400 8.29 -45.68 -2.83
C GLY A 400 8.64 -45.74 -1.34
N SER A 401 9.49 -46.70 -0.96
CA SER A 401 9.87 -46.97 0.44
C SER A 401 10.47 -45.73 1.13
N SER A 402 10.25 -45.60 2.43
CA SER A 402 10.72 -44.51 3.29
C SER A 402 12.24 -44.28 3.34
N ASP A 403 13.03 -45.11 2.66
CA ASP A 403 14.49 -45.07 2.68
C ASP A 403 15.08 -44.13 1.61
N ASP A 404 14.38 -43.83 0.51
CA ASP A 404 14.86 -42.91 -0.53
C ASP A 404 14.76 -41.43 -0.11
N LEU A 405 14.07 -41.14 0.99
CA LEU A 405 13.94 -39.81 1.62
C LEU A 405 15.01 -39.56 2.70
N LYS A 406 15.96 -40.49 2.90
CA LYS A 406 17.00 -40.42 3.94
C LYS A 406 18.33 -39.83 3.46
N HIS A 407 18.49 -39.48 2.18
CA HIS A 407 19.76 -38.98 1.65
C HIS A 407 19.65 -37.65 0.93
#